data_AF-A0A645FID5-F1
#
_entry.id   AF-A0A645FID5-F1
#
_cell.length_a   1.000
_cell.length_b   1.000
_cell.length_c   1.000
_cell.angle_alpha   90.00
_cell.angle_beta   90.00
_cell.angle_gamma   90.00
#
_symmetry.space_group_name_H-M   'P 1'
#
loop_
_entity.id
_entity.type
_entity.pdbx_description
1 polymer ?
#
loop_
_entity_poly.entity_id
_entity_poly.type
_entity_poly.pdbx_seq_one_letter_code
_entity_poly.pdbx_strand_id
1 'polypeptide(L)'
;MIVLIPLAVVLAISIPEGIKVSQRADDGDLGLRVVEGSGVTLAWAPRGPGWPDKGTSWEDARRVCDCLSEDGTTLMDSEQNIWRLPTADEAVRSMALHGRNAGGVWNGETATTSYELTPDKETPLWDVHSKVIYYWTSDTSKKDENQAYIIVYNGGVFDRAKDSAQDYMSFRAVKEVK
;
A
#
# COMPACT_ATOMS: atom_id res chain seq x y z
N MET A 1 -2.40 38.38 22.96
CA MET A 1 -3.51 37.97 22.07
C MET A 1 -3.04 37.42 20.70
N ILE A 2 -1.76 37.56 20.31
CA ILE A 2 -1.22 37.08 19.02
C ILE A 2 -0.98 35.55 18.99
N VAL A 3 -0.85 34.89 20.15
CA VAL A 3 -0.54 33.45 20.25
C VAL A 3 -1.81 32.56 20.26
N LEU A 4 -2.97 33.12 20.60
CA LEU A 4 -4.20 32.33 20.77
C LEU A 4 -4.71 31.74 19.44
N ILE A 5 -4.66 32.51 18.35
CA ILE A 5 -5.12 32.04 17.04
C ILE A 5 -4.19 30.96 16.48
N PRO A 6 -2.85 31.14 16.42
CA PRO A 6 -1.95 30.08 16.00
C PRO A 6 -2.07 28.80 16.85
N LEU A 7 -2.20 28.95 18.17
CA LEU A 7 -2.37 27.80 19.06
C LEU A 7 -3.69 27.06 18.79
N ALA A 8 -4.79 27.79 18.60
CA ALA A 8 -6.09 27.19 18.29
C ALA A 8 -6.05 26.41 16.97
N VAL A 9 -5.39 26.95 15.94
CA VAL A 9 -5.21 26.27 14.64
C VAL A 9 -4.38 24.99 14.81
N VAL A 10 -3.27 25.05 15.54
CA VAL A 10 -2.45 23.87 15.83
C VAL A 10 -3.27 22.80 16.54
N LEU A 11 -3.98 23.16 17.61
CA LEU A 11 -4.80 22.19 18.35
C LEU A 11 -5.93 21.61 17.50
N ALA A 12 -6.59 22.43 16.68
CA ALA A 12 -7.66 21.99 15.80
C ALA A 12 -7.21 20.97 14.74
N ILE A 13 -5.95 21.02 14.31
CA ILE A 13 -5.39 20.07 13.33
C ILE A 13 -4.74 18.88 14.04
N SER A 14 -3.93 19.13 15.07
CA SER A 14 -3.13 18.08 15.72
C SER A 14 -3.95 17.12 16.56
N ILE A 15 -5.02 17.58 17.22
CA ILE A 15 -5.84 16.70 18.08
C ILE A 15 -6.57 15.63 17.23
N PRO A 16 -7.30 15.96 16.15
CA PRO A 16 -7.95 14.95 15.32
C PRO A 16 -6.97 13.95 14.69
N GLU A 17 -5.84 14.43 14.15
CA GLU A 17 -4.82 13.54 13.57
C GLU A 17 -4.17 12.65 14.64
N GLY A 18 -3.92 13.19 15.83
CA GLY A 18 -3.42 12.41 16.96
C GLY A 18 -4.38 11.31 17.39
N ILE A 19 -5.69 11.62 17.46
CA ILE A 19 -6.73 10.63 17.76
C ILE A 19 -6.75 9.55 16.67
N LYS A 20 -6.78 9.95 15.39
CA LYS A 20 -6.78 9.02 14.26
C LYS A 20 -5.60 8.05 14.31
N VAL A 21 -4.38 8.57 14.48
CA VAL A 21 -3.17 7.75 14.56
C VAL A 21 -3.20 6.83 15.79
N SER A 22 -3.73 7.29 16.92
CA SER A 22 -3.85 6.48 18.14
C SER A 22 -4.88 5.35 18.04
N GLN A 23 -5.83 5.46 17.11
CA GLN A 23 -6.90 4.49 16.89
C GLN A 23 -6.61 3.49 15.77
N ARG A 24 -5.41 3.55 15.17
CA ARG A 24 -5.03 2.62 14.11
C ARG A 24 -5.06 1.18 14.60
N ALA A 25 -5.75 0.34 13.85
CA ALA A 25 -5.73 -1.10 14.06
C ALA A 25 -4.34 -1.66 13.73
N ASP A 26 -3.75 -2.33 14.71
CA ASP A 26 -2.51 -3.08 14.60
C ASP A 26 -2.66 -4.40 15.34
N ASP A 27 -2.75 -5.50 14.60
CA ASP A 27 -2.82 -6.84 15.15
C ASP A 27 -1.44 -7.47 15.44
N GLY A 28 -0.35 -6.76 15.11
CA GLY A 28 1.04 -7.21 15.29
C GLY A 28 1.46 -8.36 14.36
N ASP A 29 0.60 -8.82 13.46
CA ASP A 29 0.89 -9.91 12.53
C ASP A 29 1.39 -9.38 11.19
N LEU A 30 2.71 -9.48 11.02
CA LEU A 30 3.40 -9.11 9.79
C LEU A 30 3.68 -10.30 8.87
N GLY A 31 3.00 -11.43 9.09
CA GLY A 31 3.09 -12.64 8.28
C GLY A 31 2.36 -12.54 6.94
N LEU A 32 2.23 -13.70 6.28
CA LEU A 32 1.43 -13.82 5.06
C LEU A 32 -0.03 -13.59 5.41
N ARG A 33 -0.70 -12.68 4.69
CA ARG A 33 -2.09 -12.31 4.97
C ARG A 33 -2.97 -12.57 3.76
N VAL A 34 -4.03 -13.34 3.93
CA VAL A 34 -5.11 -13.39 2.95
C VAL A 34 -6.05 -12.22 3.21
N VAL A 35 -6.24 -11.36 2.21
CA VAL A 35 -7.13 -10.20 2.28
C VAL A 35 -8.25 -10.41 1.27
N GLU A 36 -9.47 -10.41 1.77
CA GLU A 36 -10.70 -10.43 0.98
C GLU A 36 -11.32 -9.03 1.01
N GLY A 37 -11.59 -8.46 -0.17
CA GLY A 37 -12.07 -7.09 -0.26
C GLY A 37 -12.71 -6.78 -1.60
N SER A 38 -13.93 -6.21 -1.60
CA SER A 38 -14.63 -5.75 -2.80
C SER A 38 -14.58 -6.72 -4.01
N GLY A 39 -14.69 -8.02 -3.74
CA GLY A 39 -14.71 -9.09 -4.75
C GLY A 39 -13.35 -9.62 -5.21
N VAL A 40 -12.24 -9.21 -4.57
CA VAL A 40 -10.91 -9.83 -4.77
C VAL A 40 -10.45 -10.55 -3.50
N THR A 41 -9.74 -11.66 -3.68
CA THR A 41 -9.14 -12.42 -2.58
C THR A 41 -7.69 -12.74 -2.93
N LEU A 42 -6.75 -12.09 -2.25
CA LEU A 42 -5.32 -12.18 -2.55
C LEU A 42 -4.53 -12.56 -1.30
N ALA A 43 -3.47 -13.33 -1.49
CA ALA A 43 -2.44 -13.53 -0.47
C ALA A 43 -1.37 -12.45 -0.62
N TRP A 44 -1.18 -11.66 0.43
CA TRP A 44 -0.20 -10.60 0.54
C TRP A 44 1.04 -11.11 1.28
N ALA A 45 2.22 -10.78 0.73
CA ALA A 45 3.49 -11.30 1.21
C ALA A 45 3.77 -10.95 2.69
N PRO A 46 4.46 -11.84 3.43
CA PRO A 46 4.96 -11.53 4.76
C PRO A 46 6.06 -10.45 4.70
N ARG A 47 6.34 -9.83 5.86
CA ARG A 47 7.45 -8.91 6.02
C ARG A 47 8.76 -9.60 5.61
N GLY A 48 9.55 -8.92 4.80
CA GLY A 48 10.77 -9.49 4.23
C GLY A 48 10.99 -8.99 2.81
N PRO A 49 11.55 -9.82 1.92
CA PRO A 49 11.85 -9.38 0.57
C PRO A 49 10.59 -8.99 -0.23
N GLY A 50 9.46 -9.68 -0.02
CA GLY A 50 8.19 -9.36 -0.68
C GLY A 50 7.41 -8.22 -0.04
N TRP A 51 7.86 -7.71 1.09
CA TRP A 51 7.30 -6.55 1.77
C TRP A 51 8.40 -5.77 2.51
N PRO A 52 9.23 -5.01 1.75
CA PRO A 52 10.36 -4.31 2.32
C PRO A 52 9.94 -3.02 3.06
N ASP A 53 10.75 -2.61 4.03
CA ASP A 53 10.59 -1.36 4.79
C ASP A 53 11.48 -0.22 4.28
N LYS A 54 12.07 -0.40 3.10
CA LYS A 54 12.94 0.56 2.43
C LYS A 54 12.42 0.90 1.03
N GLY A 55 12.87 2.06 0.56
CA GLY A 55 12.58 2.55 -0.79
C GLY A 55 13.09 1.61 -1.87
N THR A 56 12.34 1.45 -2.96
CA THR A 56 12.78 0.73 -4.15
C THR A 56 12.19 1.32 -5.42
N SER A 57 12.89 1.14 -6.55
CA SER A 57 12.36 1.46 -7.87
C SER A 57 11.26 0.48 -8.28
N TRP A 58 10.45 0.86 -9.27
CA TRP A 58 9.38 0.00 -9.78
C TRP A 58 9.92 -1.27 -10.44
N GLU A 59 11.01 -1.17 -11.21
CA GLU A 59 11.63 -2.32 -11.87
C GLU A 59 12.26 -3.28 -10.86
N ASP A 60 12.92 -2.76 -9.82
CA ASP A 60 13.44 -3.60 -8.75
C ASP A 60 12.33 -4.29 -7.97
N ALA A 61 11.21 -3.60 -7.72
CA ALA A 61 10.05 -4.19 -7.07
C ALA A 61 9.49 -5.37 -7.87
N ARG A 62 9.34 -5.23 -9.19
CA ARG A 62 8.93 -6.33 -10.08
C ARG A 62 9.90 -7.50 -10.05
N ARG A 63 11.20 -7.23 -10.24
CA ARG A 63 12.25 -8.24 -10.20
C ARG A 63 12.26 -9.00 -8.88
N VAL A 64 12.07 -8.31 -7.76
CA VAL A 64 11.96 -8.97 -6.45
C VAL A 64 10.75 -9.90 -6.43
N CYS A 65 9.56 -9.42 -6.82
CA CYS A 65 8.37 -10.26 -6.91
C CYS A 65 8.59 -11.53 -7.76
N ASP A 66 9.19 -11.38 -8.94
CA ASP A 66 9.41 -12.49 -9.87
C ASP A 66 10.32 -13.57 -9.27
N CYS A 67 11.25 -13.21 -8.37
CA CYS A 67 12.21 -14.11 -7.73
C CYS A 67 11.82 -14.56 -6.30
N LEU A 68 10.62 -14.22 -5.79
CA LEU A 68 10.23 -14.63 -4.44
C LEU A 68 9.93 -16.13 -4.34
N SER A 69 10.42 -16.76 -3.27
CA SER A 69 10.05 -18.12 -2.86
C SER A 69 8.53 -18.26 -2.67
N GLU A 70 8.00 -19.49 -2.72
CA GLU A 70 6.55 -19.72 -2.63
C GLU A 70 5.90 -19.16 -1.34
N ASP A 71 6.64 -19.17 -0.23
CA ASP A 71 6.23 -18.61 1.06
C ASP A 71 6.47 -17.10 1.19
N GLY A 72 7.16 -16.48 0.22
CA GLY A 72 7.44 -15.04 0.16
C GLY A 72 8.53 -14.56 1.11
N THR A 73 9.28 -15.47 1.75
CA THR A 73 10.27 -15.11 2.79
C THR A 73 11.69 -14.95 2.26
N THR A 74 12.00 -15.52 1.08
CA THR A 74 13.36 -15.61 0.54
C THR A 74 13.39 -15.18 -0.93
N LEU A 75 14.50 -14.55 -1.35
CA LEU A 75 14.79 -14.30 -2.76
C LEU A 75 15.56 -15.47 -3.36
N MET A 76 15.05 -15.98 -4.47
CA MET A 76 15.65 -17.07 -5.22
C MET A 76 16.56 -16.53 -6.32
N ASP A 77 17.55 -17.33 -6.73
CA ASP A 77 18.46 -16.97 -7.83
C ASP A 77 17.79 -17.05 -9.21
N SER A 78 16.66 -17.75 -9.32
CA SER A 78 15.86 -17.87 -10.54
C SER A 78 14.45 -17.33 -10.34
N GLU A 79 13.85 -16.86 -11.44
CA GLU A 79 12.45 -16.44 -11.45
C GLU A 79 11.53 -17.60 -11.07
N GLN A 80 10.68 -17.36 -10.08
CA GLN A 80 9.64 -18.27 -9.61
C GLN A 80 8.29 -17.93 -10.27
N ASN A 81 8.06 -16.66 -10.60
CA ASN A 81 6.82 -16.16 -11.24
C ASN A 81 5.54 -16.53 -10.44
N ILE A 82 5.65 -16.56 -9.11
CA ILE A 82 4.54 -16.85 -8.18
C ILE A 82 3.91 -15.55 -7.68
N TRP A 83 4.76 -14.60 -7.32
CA TRP A 83 4.37 -13.33 -6.74
C TRP A 83 4.48 -12.23 -7.78
N ARG A 84 3.64 -11.21 -7.65
CA ARG A 84 3.62 -10.05 -8.53
C ARG A 84 3.30 -8.78 -7.74
N LEU A 85 3.51 -7.63 -8.34
CA LEU A 85 2.89 -6.41 -7.85
C LEU A 85 1.36 -6.53 -8.00
N PRO A 86 0.57 -5.95 -7.07
CA PRO A 86 -0.87 -5.84 -7.23
C PRO A 86 -1.19 -4.85 -8.35
N THR A 87 -2.30 -5.05 -9.04
CA THR A 87 -2.88 -4.00 -9.88
C THR A 87 -3.39 -2.85 -9.00
N ALA A 88 -3.60 -1.67 -9.59
CA ALA A 88 -4.19 -0.55 -8.88
C ALA A 88 -5.61 -0.88 -8.38
N ASP A 89 -6.40 -1.61 -9.18
CA ASP A 89 -7.75 -2.04 -8.78
C ASP A 89 -7.71 -2.98 -7.56
N GLU A 90 -6.85 -4.00 -7.60
CA GLU A 90 -6.68 -4.95 -6.50
C GLU A 90 -6.22 -4.27 -5.21
N ALA A 91 -5.26 -3.35 -5.32
CA ALA A 91 -4.76 -2.61 -4.17
C ALA A 91 -5.85 -1.75 -3.55
N VAL A 92 -6.62 -1.01 -4.37
CA VAL A 92 -7.74 -0.17 -3.94
C VAL A 92 -8.82 -1.00 -3.25
N ARG A 93 -9.20 -2.12 -3.84
CA ARG A 93 -10.23 -3.03 -3.30
C ARG A 93 -9.81 -3.72 -2.01
N SER A 94 -8.50 -3.85 -1.76
CA SER A 94 -7.96 -4.48 -0.56
C SER A 94 -7.80 -3.53 0.63
N MET A 95 -8.01 -2.22 0.43
CA MET A 95 -7.90 -1.23 1.50
C MET A 95 -8.95 -1.46 2.59
N ALA A 96 -8.60 -1.12 3.83
CA ALA A 96 -9.42 -1.36 4.99
C ALA A 96 -9.33 -0.21 6.01
N LEU A 97 -10.32 -0.17 6.91
CA LEU A 97 -10.35 0.65 8.10
C LEU A 97 -10.95 -0.17 9.26
N HIS A 98 -10.25 -0.22 10.38
CA HIS A 98 -10.58 -0.94 11.61
C HIS A 98 -10.99 -2.40 11.37
N GLY A 99 -10.19 -3.11 10.57
CA GLY A 99 -10.44 -4.50 10.21
C GLY A 99 -11.62 -4.73 9.27
N ARG A 100 -12.25 -3.67 8.76
CA ARG A 100 -13.34 -3.73 7.78
C ARG A 100 -12.84 -3.26 6.43
N ASN A 101 -13.23 -3.97 5.37
CA ASN A 101 -12.96 -3.50 4.01
C ASN A 101 -13.54 -2.08 3.79
N ALA A 102 -12.80 -1.24 3.07
CA ALA A 102 -13.13 0.17 2.86
C ALA A 102 -14.10 0.42 1.68
N GLY A 103 -14.50 -0.63 0.94
CA GLY A 103 -15.37 -0.51 -0.22
C GLY A 103 -14.71 0.22 -1.39
N GLY A 104 -13.42 -0.02 -1.60
CA GLY A 104 -12.64 0.68 -2.62
C GLY A 104 -13.10 0.36 -4.03
N VAL A 105 -13.29 1.40 -4.85
CA VAL A 105 -13.57 1.29 -6.28
C VAL A 105 -12.55 2.11 -7.07
N TRP A 106 -11.92 1.47 -8.05
CA TRP A 106 -10.97 2.10 -8.95
C TRP A 106 -11.62 2.44 -10.29
N ASN A 107 -11.47 3.69 -10.72
CA ASN A 107 -11.75 4.09 -12.09
C ASN A 107 -10.44 4.25 -12.85
N GLY A 108 -10.08 3.23 -13.64
CA GLY A 108 -8.86 3.22 -14.44
C GLY A 108 -8.86 4.18 -15.63
N GLU A 109 -10.01 4.76 -16.03
CA GLU A 109 -10.06 5.78 -17.09
C GLU A 109 -9.63 7.15 -16.57
N THR A 110 -10.14 7.54 -15.41
CA THR A 110 -9.85 8.84 -14.79
C THR A 110 -8.68 8.78 -13.79
N ALA A 111 -8.19 7.59 -13.48
CA ALA A 111 -7.21 7.33 -12.43
C ALA A 111 -7.67 7.86 -11.06
N THR A 112 -8.94 7.60 -10.70
CA THR A 112 -9.55 8.07 -9.45
C THR A 112 -10.10 6.92 -8.63
N THR A 113 -10.08 7.09 -7.30
CA THR A 113 -10.58 6.13 -6.33
C THR A 113 -11.78 6.68 -5.57
N SER A 114 -12.72 5.82 -5.20
CA SER A 114 -13.77 6.11 -4.22
C SER A 114 -13.83 5.03 -3.15
N TYR A 115 -14.20 5.41 -1.93
CA TYR A 115 -14.32 4.50 -0.79
C TYR A 115 -15.58 4.81 0.01
N GLU A 116 -16.17 3.78 0.60
CA GLU A 116 -17.25 3.93 1.59
C GLU A 116 -16.71 4.41 2.94
N LEU A 117 -15.52 3.93 3.31
CA LEU A 117 -14.77 4.33 4.50
C LEU A 117 -13.40 4.83 4.05
N THR A 118 -12.93 5.97 4.56
CA THR A 118 -11.56 6.41 4.25
C THR A 118 -10.56 5.44 4.88
N PRO A 119 -9.78 4.69 4.09
CA PRO A 119 -8.85 3.72 4.67
C PRO A 119 -7.69 4.43 5.38
N ASP A 120 -6.97 3.69 6.21
CA ASP A 120 -5.78 4.20 6.89
C ASP A 120 -4.67 3.14 6.91
N LYS A 121 -3.52 3.54 7.43
CA LYS A 121 -2.31 2.74 7.53
C LYS A 121 -2.45 1.71 8.66
N GLU A 122 -3.20 0.65 8.41
CA GLU A 122 -3.55 -0.38 9.37
C GLU A 122 -3.26 -1.80 8.85
N THR A 123 -3.12 -2.73 9.80
CA THR A 123 -3.12 -4.16 9.49
C THR A 123 -4.49 -4.58 8.92
N PRO A 124 -4.55 -5.56 8.00
CA PRO A 124 -3.48 -6.46 7.59
C PRO A 124 -2.59 -5.95 6.47
N LEU A 125 -2.93 -4.85 5.79
CA LEU A 125 -2.29 -4.44 4.54
C LEU A 125 -1.02 -3.61 4.76
N TRP A 126 -1.04 -2.77 5.79
CA TRP A 126 0.03 -1.85 6.12
C TRP A 126 0.72 -2.23 7.43
N ASP A 127 2.01 -1.97 7.50
CA ASP A 127 2.77 -1.99 8.75
C ASP A 127 2.64 -0.58 9.33
N VAL A 128 1.88 -0.47 10.42
CA VAL A 128 1.55 0.79 11.09
C VAL A 128 2.82 1.56 11.47
N HIS A 129 3.91 0.85 11.78
CA HIS A 129 5.17 1.42 12.25
C HIS A 129 6.21 1.66 11.15
N SER A 130 6.03 1.10 9.95
CA SER A 130 6.95 1.33 8.83
C SER A 130 7.00 2.80 8.39
N LYS A 131 8.12 3.28 7.87
CA LYS A 131 8.16 4.60 7.19
C LYS A 131 7.49 4.57 5.81
N VAL A 132 7.26 3.39 5.25
CA VAL A 132 6.66 3.21 3.94
C VAL A 132 5.18 3.58 3.99
N ILE A 133 4.80 4.51 3.13
CA ILE A 133 3.43 5.02 3.01
C ILE A 133 2.88 4.91 1.59
N TYR A 134 3.72 4.51 0.64
CA TYR A 134 3.37 4.29 -0.77
C TYR A 134 3.78 2.88 -1.19
N TYR A 135 2.87 2.18 -1.86
CA TYR A 135 3.18 0.93 -2.54
C TYR A 135 3.07 1.08 -4.05
N TRP A 136 4.05 0.52 -4.76
CA TRP A 136 3.98 0.30 -6.19
C TRP A 136 2.84 -0.65 -6.56
N THR A 137 2.22 -0.39 -7.70
CA THR A 137 1.29 -1.29 -8.38
C THR A 137 1.89 -1.74 -9.71
N SER A 138 1.35 -2.80 -10.31
CA SER A 138 1.80 -3.30 -11.62
C SER A 138 1.42 -2.37 -12.77
N ASP A 139 0.45 -1.50 -12.56
CA ASP A 139 -0.17 -0.72 -13.62
C ASP A 139 0.69 0.52 -13.96
N THR A 140 0.96 0.68 -15.26
CA THR A 140 1.66 1.85 -15.81
C THR A 140 0.65 2.98 -16.07
N SER A 141 1.10 4.23 -15.94
CA SER A 141 0.27 5.39 -16.21
C SER A 141 -0.22 5.40 -17.66
N LYS A 142 -1.48 5.79 -17.85
CA LYS A 142 -2.03 6.02 -19.21
C LYS A 142 -1.46 7.26 -19.88
N LYS A 143 -0.87 8.18 -19.11
CA LYS A 143 -0.35 9.46 -19.59
C LYS A 143 1.12 9.38 -19.99
N ASP A 144 1.89 8.53 -19.31
CA ASP A 144 3.34 8.41 -19.48
C ASP A 144 3.81 7.00 -19.13
N GLU A 145 4.36 6.28 -20.10
CA GLU A 145 4.82 4.90 -19.91
C GLU A 145 6.01 4.77 -18.94
N ASN A 146 6.72 5.87 -18.66
CA ASN A 146 7.80 5.92 -17.69
C ASN A 146 7.29 6.07 -16.25
N GLN A 147 5.97 6.18 -16.06
CA GLN A 147 5.34 6.30 -14.77
C GLN A 147 4.49 5.07 -14.44
N ALA A 148 4.44 4.69 -13.18
CA ALA A 148 3.55 3.66 -12.67
C ALA A 148 2.66 4.24 -11.57
N TYR A 149 1.53 3.59 -11.32
CA TYR A 149 0.66 3.98 -10.24
C TYR A 149 1.22 3.49 -8.90
N ILE A 150 1.16 4.37 -7.90
CA ILE A 150 1.31 4.00 -6.50
C ILE A 150 -0.04 4.09 -5.80
N ILE A 151 -0.24 3.25 -4.79
CA ILE A 151 -1.31 3.43 -3.79
C ILE A 151 -0.73 4.01 -2.51
N VAL A 152 -1.47 4.93 -1.90
CA VAL A 152 -1.14 5.56 -0.63
C VAL A 152 -1.95 4.91 0.50
N TYR A 153 -1.43 4.90 1.72
CA TYR A 153 -2.12 4.33 2.88
C TYR A 153 -3.53 4.85 3.15
N ASN A 154 -3.87 6.05 2.67
CA ASN A 154 -5.21 6.62 2.77
C ASN A 154 -6.09 6.33 1.54
N GLY A 155 -5.65 5.44 0.65
CA GLY A 155 -6.40 4.94 -0.50
C GLY A 155 -6.21 5.75 -1.78
N GLY A 156 -5.49 6.88 -1.76
CA GLY A 156 -5.23 7.63 -2.98
C GLY A 156 -4.33 6.86 -3.95
N VAL A 157 -4.54 7.05 -5.26
CA VAL A 157 -3.67 6.49 -6.31
C VAL A 157 -3.08 7.64 -7.13
N PHE A 158 -1.77 7.59 -7.37
CA PHE A 158 -1.04 8.67 -8.05
C PHE A 158 0.02 8.13 -9.00
N ASP A 159 0.31 8.91 -10.04
CA ASP A 159 1.42 8.64 -10.95
C ASP A 159 2.78 8.93 -10.29
N ARG A 160 3.75 8.03 -10.50
CA ARG A 160 5.15 8.21 -10.08
C ARG A 160 6.12 7.67 -11.13
N ALA A 161 7.23 8.37 -11.34
CA ALA A 161 8.30 7.92 -12.22
C ALA A 161 8.90 6.59 -11.72
N LYS A 162 9.04 5.62 -12.62
CA LYS A 162 9.45 4.23 -12.31
C LYS A 162 10.86 4.14 -11.70
N ASP A 163 11.71 5.13 -11.97
CA ASP A 163 13.07 5.27 -11.44
C ASP A 163 13.13 5.86 -10.02
N SER A 164 12.01 6.40 -9.52
CA SER A 164 11.94 6.93 -8.16
C SER A 164 12.10 5.79 -7.15
N ALA A 165 12.98 5.98 -6.18
CA ALA A 165 13.25 5.01 -5.12
C ALA A 165 13.25 5.68 -3.73
N GLN A 166 12.32 6.60 -3.53
CA GLN A 166 12.18 7.33 -2.26
C GLN A 166 12.00 6.35 -1.09
N ASP A 167 12.62 6.66 0.04
CA ASP A 167 12.71 5.80 1.22
C ASP A 167 11.36 5.30 1.77
N TYR A 168 10.29 6.06 1.53
CA TYR A 168 8.93 5.78 1.98
C TYR A 168 8.05 5.13 0.89
N MET A 169 8.63 4.75 -0.24
CA MET A 169 7.96 4.16 -1.39
C MET A 169 8.52 2.77 -1.68
N SER A 170 7.71 1.76 -1.41
CA SER A 170 8.11 0.37 -1.57
C SER A 170 7.00 -0.42 -2.27
N PHE A 171 6.84 -1.70 -1.96
CA PHE A 171 5.76 -2.52 -2.47
C PHE A 171 5.38 -3.58 -1.45
N ARG A 172 4.25 -4.24 -1.69
CA ARG A 172 3.93 -5.51 -1.06
C ARG A 172 3.42 -6.46 -2.14
N ALA A 173 4.13 -7.57 -2.31
CA ALA A 173 3.82 -8.54 -3.34
C ALA A 173 2.52 -9.28 -3.02
N VAL A 174 1.81 -9.68 -4.07
CA VAL A 174 0.58 -10.47 -4.00
C VAL A 174 0.66 -11.71 -4.86
N LYS A 175 -0.14 -12.71 -4.52
CA LYS A 175 -0.45 -13.86 -5.36
C LYS A 175 -1.91 -14.28 -5.18
N GLU A 176 -2.42 -15.02 -6.14
CA GLU A 176 -3.76 -15.63 -6.06
C GLU A 176 -3.81 -16.68 -4.94
N VAL A 177 -4.97 -16.77 -4.28
CA VAL A 177 -5.26 -17.87 -3.35
C VAL A 177 -5.74 -19.06 -4.19
N LYS A 178 -5.11 -20.23 -4.02
CA LYS A 178 -5.51 -21.48 -4.68
C LYS A 178 -6.70 -22.13 -3.98
#